data_AF-A0A7L4F7B4-F1
#
_entry.id   AF-A0A7L4F7B4-F1
#
_cell.length_a   1.000
_cell.length_b   1.000
_cell.length_c   1.000
_cell.angle_alpha   90.00
_cell.angle_beta   90.00
_cell.angle_gamma   90.00
#
_symmetry.space_group_name_H-M   'P 1'
#
loop_
_entity.id
_entity.type
_entity.pdbx_description
1 polymer ?
#
loop_
_entity_poly.entity_id
_entity_poly.type
_entity_poly.pdbx_seq_one_letter_code
_entity_poly.pdbx_strand_id
1 'polypeptide(L)'
;ACAPLWSQTCGTSVFSTGACTRLDGALRAVGTMAPTAQREWGRRGRGARGGRAGPSRVPCPLPGCSTYMDIVIVLDGSNSIYPWVEVQNFLSNILSRFFIGPGQIQVGVLQYGEHAVHEWELGRYRSAQEVVEAARNISRQEGRETRTAMAVRTACTEAFSAARGGRADATRLLIVVTDGESHDGEELPGALAECDRRNVTRYAIAVSSAARASVSPFPFVLCQRKAGVCPQCDAVSPVPRCWATTCAGSRTPRISSARSSSSPATPTRNISSTSRTRPRSTTSWTPWGTGSSAWKDGLLFGAVGAYDWEGAVLEQSGRGRIVPPRSQLRPHFPPRLKNHAAYLGYAVSSLRLPGGQRLLVAGAPRFQHKGKVILFQMASTGTVTVAQALTGEQIGSYFGSEVCPLDVDGDGVTDVLLVAAPMYLGAQSRETGRVYLYRRSGSPCPQRLLSPAGTLHPEPRPQDSRFGFAMAALPDLNHDGLGDAAVGAPLEGGHRGALYVFHGAPGTLLPQYKQ
;
A
#
# COMPACT_ATOMS: atom_id res chain seq x y z
N ALA A 1 20.67 6.87 10.60
CA ALA A 1 19.75 6.21 11.56
C ALA A 1 18.32 6.58 11.20
N CYS A 2 17.34 5.69 11.38
CA CYS A 2 15.94 6.07 11.27
C CYS A 2 15.05 5.44 12.34
N ALA A 3 13.95 6.12 12.60
CA ALA A 3 12.82 5.73 13.43
C ALA A 3 11.61 5.50 12.52
N PRO A 4 11.37 4.27 12.02
CA PRO A 4 10.29 3.98 11.08
C PRO A 4 8.88 4.14 11.67
N LEU A 5 8.79 4.03 12.99
CA LEU A 5 7.55 4.16 13.76
C LEU A 5 7.29 5.59 14.24
N TRP A 6 8.11 6.56 13.81
CA TRP A 6 7.81 7.96 14.07
C TRP A 6 6.43 8.27 13.49
N SER A 7 5.53 8.64 14.38
CA SER A 7 4.12 8.77 14.08
C SER A 7 3.59 10.11 14.55
N GLN A 8 2.62 10.60 13.80
CA GLN A 8 1.95 11.86 14.07
C GLN A 8 0.45 11.62 14.09
N THR A 9 -0.23 12.20 15.08
CA THR A 9 -1.69 12.23 15.14
C THR A 9 -2.20 13.29 14.18
N CYS A 10 -3.09 12.88 13.29
CA CYS A 10 -3.81 13.74 12.37
C CYS A 10 -5.31 13.55 12.62
N GLY A 11 -5.92 14.45 13.38
CA GLY A 11 -7.29 14.24 13.89
C GLY A 11 -7.33 13.03 14.83
N THR A 12 -8.24 12.09 14.59
CA THR A 12 -8.38 10.85 15.38
C THR A 12 -7.49 9.69 14.90
N SER A 13 -6.71 9.89 13.83
CA SER A 13 -5.82 8.87 13.27
C SER A 13 -4.36 9.10 13.58
N VAL A 14 -3.60 8.00 13.60
CA VAL A 14 -2.14 7.99 13.77
C VAL A 14 -1.51 7.57 12.44
N PHE A 15 -0.67 8.44 11.88
CA PHE A 15 0.09 8.19 10.66
C PHE A 15 1.54 7.91 11.01
N SER A 16 2.07 6.75 10.58
CA SER A 16 3.49 6.39 10.74
C SER A 16 4.21 6.57 9.41
N THR A 17 4.93 7.68 9.27
CA THR A 17 5.71 8.02 8.08
C THR A 17 7.17 7.62 8.22
N GLY A 18 7.66 7.56 9.46
CA GLY A 18 9.05 7.34 9.78
C GLY A 18 9.91 8.59 9.58
N ALA A 19 10.97 8.70 10.38
CA ALA A 19 11.93 9.79 10.32
C ALA A 19 13.35 9.23 10.31
N CYS A 20 14.20 9.75 9.45
CA CYS A 20 15.60 9.39 9.30
C CYS A 20 16.48 10.59 9.63
N THR A 21 17.70 10.34 10.12
CA THR A 21 18.73 11.36 10.26
C THR A 21 20.06 10.82 9.75
N ARG A 22 20.84 11.71 9.14
CA ARG A 22 22.25 11.45 8.84
C ARG A 22 23.07 11.72 10.09
N LEU A 23 24.09 10.89 10.32
CA LEU A 23 25.08 11.11 11.36
C LEU A 23 26.42 11.51 10.73
N ASP A 24 27.18 12.40 11.37
CA ASP A 24 28.58 12.67 11.03
C ASP A 24 29.53 11.63 11.66
N GLY A 25 30.84 11.80 11.46
CA GLY A 25 31.86 10.93 12.04
C GLY A 25 31.92 10.95 13.58
N ALA A 26 31.29 11.95 14.22
CA ALA A 26 31.15 12.04 15.67
C ALA A 26 29.76 11.57 16.16
N LEU A 27 29.00 10.87 15.30
CA LEU A 27 27.64 10.39 15.56
C LEU A 27 26.61 11.49 15.85
N ARG A 28 26.87 12.73 15.43
CA ARG A 28 25.93 13.85 15.61
C ARG A 28 24.98 13.94 14.42
N ALA A 29 23.73 14.28 14.68
CA ALA A 29 22.71 14.44 13.65
C ALA A 29 23.00 15.67 12.76
N VAL A 30 23.16 15.46 11.45
CA VAL A 30 23.49 16.53 10.47
C VAL A 30 22.26 16.96 9.64
N GLY A 31 21.10 16.37 9.91
CA GLY A 31 19.84 16.73 9.25
C GLY A 31 18.82 15.62 9.25
N THR A 32 17.54 15.99 9.25
CA THR A 32 16.41 15.06 9.26
C THR A 32 15.85 14.88 7.86
N MET A 33 15.64 13.62 7.48
CA MET A 33 14.95 13.19 6.26
C MET A 33 13.67 12.48 6.68
N ALA A 34 12.55 12.80 6.06
CA ALA A 34 11.31 12.03 6.23
C ALA A 34 11.02 11.36 4.87
N PRO A 35 11.47 10.09 4.67
CA PRO A 35 11.52 9.47 3.35
C PRO A 35 10.17 9.38 2.65
N THR A 36 9.08 9.30 3.42
CA THR A 36 7.71 9.23 2.92
C THR A 36 6.97 10.58 2.99
N ALA A 37 7.53 11.60 3.65
CA ALA A 37 6.91 12.93 3.70
C ALA A 37 7.23 13.74 2.43
N GLN A 38 6.22 14.31 1.78
CA GLN A 38 6.41 15.27 0.70
C GLN A 38 6.70 16.67 1.27
N ARG A 39 7.98 17.01 1.49
CA ARG A 39 8.34 18.41 1.75
C ARG A 39 8.28 19.23 0.46
N GLU A 40 7.53 20.33 0.50
CA GLU A 40 7.75 21.48 -0.37
C GLU A 40 9.03 22.21 0.05
N TRP A 41 9.87 22.57 -0.92
CA TRP A 41 11.00 23.48 -0.70
C TRP A 41 10.58 24.90 -1.06
N GLY A 42 10.22 25.69 -0.04
CA GLY A 42 9.98 27.12 -0.18
C GLY A 42 11.27 27.96 -0.13
N ARG A 43 11.46 28.77 -1.18
CA ARG A 43 12.25 30.01 -1.27
C ARG A 43 13.79 29.94 -1.18
N ARG A 44 14.43 30.15 -2.33
CA ARG A 44 15.52 31.14 -2.46
C ARG A 44 15.13 32.13 -3.55
N GLY A 45 15.07 33.42 -3.21
CA GLY A 45 14.64 34.47 -4.12
C GLY A 45 15.64 34.76 -5.23
N ARG A 46 15.11 35.19 -6.38
CA ARG A 46 15.63 36.28 -7.24
C ARG A 46 14.71 36.47 -8.46
N GLY A 47 14.31 37.72 -8.71
CA GLY A 47 14.06 38.26 -10.05
C GLY A 47 12.67 38.05 -10.66
N ALA A 48 11.90 39.13 -10.74
CA ALA A 48 10.75 39.26 -11.62
C ALA A 48 11.16 39.17 -13.11
N ARG A 49 10.37 38.47 -13.93
CA ARG A 49 9.80 38.92 -15.23
C ARG A 49 8.97 37.79 -15.87
N GLY A 50 7.89 38.19 -16.55
CA GLY A 50 6.72 37.36 -16.86
C GLY A 50 6.89 36.26 -17.90
N GLY A 51 5.93 35.33 -17.88
CA GLY A 51 5.71 34.27 -18.87
C GLY A 51 4.58 33.35 -18.40
N ARG A 52 3.55 33.16 -19.23
CA ARG A 52 2.39 32.28 -18.98
C ARG A 52 2.84 30.83 -18.82
N ALA A 53 2.44 30.18 -17.73
CA ALA A 53 2.54 28.73 -17.52
C ALA A 53 1.13 28.14 -17.28
N GLY A 54 0.76 27.10 -18.03
CA GLY A 54 -0.53 26.39 -17.96
C GLY A 54 -0.75 25.64 -16.64
N PRO A 55 -1.92 25.00 -16.43
CA PRO A 55 -2.33 24.55 -15.12
C PRO A 55 -1.41 23.43 -14.61
N SER A 56 -0.69 23.80 -13.57
CA SER A 56 0.25 23.01 -12.79
C SER A 56 -0.43 21.81 -12.14
N ARG A 57 0.22 20.65 -12.28
CA ARG A 57 -0.03 19.42 -11.51
C ARG A 57 -0.13 19.75 -10.03
N VAL A 58 -1.23 19.35 -9.40
CA VAL A 58 -1.50 19.55 -7.97
C VAL A 58 -0.41 18.86 -7.15
N PRO A 59 0.46 19.60 -6.43
CA PRO A 59 1.36 19.02 -5.45
C PRO A 59 0.53 18.59 -4.24
N CYS A 60 0.73 17.37 -3.76
CA CYS A 60 0.27 16.97 -2.43
C CYS A 60 1.30 17.52 -1.43
N PRO A 61 0.96 18.50 -0.57
CA PRO A 61 1.88 18.96 0.45
C PRO A 61 1.80 18.04 1.67
N LEU A 62 2.95 17.71 2.25
CA LEU A 62 3.01 17.48 3.70
C LEU A 62 4.16 18.28 4.30
N PRO A 63 3.81 19.38 4.96
CA PRO A 63 4.09 19.51 6.38
C PRO A 63 2.84 19.97 7.14
N GLY A 64 2.32 19.10 8.02
CA GLY A 64 1.08 19.29 8.77
C GLY A 64 -0.08 18.55 8.12
N CYS A 65 -0.79 17.72 8.88
CA CYS A 65 -1.90 16.92 8.39
C CYS A 65 -2.96 17.75 7.65
N SER A 66 -3.06 17.64 6.32
CA SER A 66 -4.10 18.33 5.54
C SER A 66 -5.08 17.33 4.93
N THR A 67 -5.99 16.76 5.75
CA THR A 67 -7.25 16.18 5.24
C THR A 67 -8.27 17.30 5.05
N TYR A 68 -7.93 18.28 4.22
CA TYR A 68 -8.69 19.51 4.02
C TYR A 68 -9.64 19.32 2.83
N MET A 69 -10.86 18.88 3.12
CA MET A 69 -11.85 18.46 2.11
C MET A 69 -13.26 18.85 2.53
N ASP A 70 -14.06 19.27 1.57
CA ASP A 70 -15.50 19.47 1.73
C ASP A 70 -16.22 18.29 1.10
N ILE A 71 -17.01 17.57 1.90
CA ILE A 71 -17.83 16.46 1.45
C ILE A 71 -19.29 16.89 1.52
N VAL A 72 -20.00 16.85 0.40
CA VAL A 72 -21.46 17.00 0.38
C VAL A 72 -22.06 15.65 0.01
N ILE A 73 -22.96 15.15 0.86
CA ILE A 73 -23.71 13.93 0.57
C ILE A 73 -25.10 14.34 0.10
N VAL A 74 -25.48 13.86 -1.09
CA VAL A 74 -26.80 14.03 -1.68
C VAL A 74 -27.56 12.73 -1.46
N LEU A 75 -28.61 12.80 -0.66
CA LEU A 75 -29.34 11.68 -0.09
C LEU A 75 -30.74 11.59 -0.68
N ASP A 76 -31.02 10.49 -1.36
CA ASP A 76 -32.35 10.20 -1.88
C ASP A 76 -33.33 9.93 -0.72
N GLY A 77 -34.29 10.83 -0.56
CA GLY A 77 -35.35 10.80 0.46
C GLY A 77 -36.72 10.44 -0.13
N SER A 78 -36.76 9.93 -1.36
CA SER A 78 -37.98 9.57 -2.07
C SER A 78 -38.73 8.37 -1.45
N ASN A 79 -39.91 8.06 -1.98
CA ASN A 79 -40.75 6.94 -1.49
C ASN A 79 -40.23 5.55 -1.88
N SER A 80 -39.35 5.44 -2.86
CA SER A 80 -38.75 4.15 -3.25
C SER A 80 -37.64 3.70 -2.28
N ILE A 81 -37.07 4.63 -1.52
CA ILE A 81 -36.07 4.38 -0.49
C ILE A 81 -36.73 3.87 0.80
N TYR A 82 -36.84 2.54 0.90
CA TYR A 82 -37.34 1.86 2.10
C TYR A 82 -36.60 0.52 2.33
N PRO A 83 -36.24 0.17 3.58
CA PRO A 83 -36.46 0.91 4.82
C PRO A 83 -35.47 2.06 5.04
N TRP A 84 -35.95 3.21 5.53
CA TRP A 84 -35.11 4.41 5.77
C TRP A 84 -33.95 4.18 6.74
N VAL A 85 -34.14 3.29 7.71
CA VAL A 85 -33.12 2.94 8.72
C VAL A 85 -31.83 2.41 8.07
N GLU A 86 -31.93 1.72 6.93
CA GLU A 86 -30.74 1.24 6.22
C GLU A 86 -29.89 2.40 5.68
N VAL A 87 -30.53 3.47 5.23
CA VAL A 87 -29.86 4.68 4.75
C VAL A 87 -29.20 5.43 5.92
N GLN A 88 -29.89 5.57 7.05
CA GLN A 88 -29.31 6.16 8.27
C GLN A 88 -28.10 5.37 8.79
N ASN A 89 -28.19 4.03 8.76
CA ASN A 89 -27.09 3.14 9.13
C ASN A 89 -25.92 3.24 8.16
N PHE A 90 -26.21 3.28 6.85
CA PHE A 90 -25.19 3.48 5.82
C PHE A 90 -24.45 4.82 6.01
N LEU A 91 -25.20 5.92 6.21
CA LEU A 91 -24.64 7.23 6.49
C LEU A 91 -23.80 7.23 7.77
N SER A 92 -24.30 6.63 8.85
CA SER A 92 -23.53 6.51 10.10
C SER A 92 -22.22 5.74 9.90
N ASN A 93 -22.25 4.66 9.11
CA ASN A 93 -21.10 3.80 8.84
C ASN A 93 -20.04 4.46 7.95
N ILE A 94 -20.44 5.32 7.01
CA ILE A 94 -19.49 6.06 6.17
C ILE A 94 -18.96 7.29 6.90
N LEU A 95 -19.82 8.06 7.58
CA LEU A 95 -19.46 9.30 8.26
C LEU A 95 -18.54 9.06 9.45
N SER A 96 -18.72 7.95 10.19
CA SER A 96 -17.82 7.53 11.27
C SER A 96 -16.39 7.22 10.83
N ARG A 97 -16.16 7.03 9.52
CA ARG A 97 -14.81 6.78 8.94
C ARG A 97 -14.12 8.06 8.50
N PHE A 98 -14.82 9.19 8.42
CA PHE A 98 -14.24 10.47 8.03
C PHE A 98 -13.66 11.24 9.22
N PHE A 99 -12.60 12.02 8.95
CA PHE A 99 -11.94 12.88 9.93
C PHE A 99 -12.54 14.28 9.91
N ILE A 100 -13.71 14.40 10.54
CA ILE A 100 -14.49 15.65 10.59
C ILE A 100 -13.98 16.54 11.72
N GLY A 101 -13.62 17.78 11.39
CA GLY A 101 -13.12 18.74 12.39
C GLY A 101 -12.77 20.13 11.85
N PRO A 102 -12.59 21.13 12.73
CA PRO A 102 -12.17 22.47 12.34
C PRO A 102 -10.81 22.43 11.63
N GLY A 103 -10.72 22.98 10.42
CA GLY A 103 -9.50 22.92 9.60
C GLY A 103 -9.21 21.55 8.96
N GLN A 104 -10.15 20.60 9.01
CA GLN A 104 -10.04 19.26 8.40
C GLN A 104 -11.20 19.02 7.42
N ILE A 105 -11.87 17.86 7.49
CA ILE A 105 -13.02 17.54 6.65
C ILE A 105 -14.26 18.26 7.19
N GLN A 106 -15.03 18.89 6.30
CA GLN A 106 -16.36 19.40 6.60
C GLN A 106 -17.38 18.58 5.82
N VAL A 107 -18.52 18.28 6.45
CA VAL A 107 -19.58 17.50 5.82
C VAL A 107 -20.89 18.27 5.82
N GLY A 108 -21.48 18.39 4.64
CA GLY A 108 -22.85 18.86 4.43
C GLY A 108 -23.73 17.73 3.92
N VAL A 109 -25.01 17.76 4.25
CA VAL A 109 -26.00 16.78 3.76
C VAL A 109 -27.16 17.52 3.11
N LEU A 110 -27.47 17.10 1.89
CA LEU A 110 -28.60 17.55 1.09
C LEU A 110 -29.52 16.34 0.88
N GLN A 111 -30.73 16.38 1.41
CA GLN A 111 -31.76 15.40 1.11
C GLN A 111 -32.57 15.86 -0.11
N TYR A 112 -33.03 14.92 -0.95
CA TYR A 112 -33.84 15.27 -2.12
C TYR A 112 -34.97 14.26 -2.41
N GLY A 113 -36.04 14.78 -3.01
CA GLY A 113 -37.13 14.01 -3.63
C GLY A 113 -37.68 14.83 -4.79
N GLU A 114 -38.84 15.47 -4.60
CA GLU A 114 -39.38 16.50 -5.51
C GLU A 114 -38.64 17.84 -5.38
N HIS A 115 -38.15 18.15 -4.18
CA HIS A 115 -37.34 19.33 -3.86
C HIS A 115 -36.10 18.92 -3.08
N ALA A 116 -35.05 19.75 -3.12
CA ALA A 116 -33.81 19.53 -2.38
C ALA A 116 -33.80 20.36 -1.09
N VAL A 117 -33.48 19.73 0.03
CA VAL A 117 -33.44 20.33 1.37
C VAL A 117 -32.05 20.14 1.96
N HIS A 118 -31.45 21.23 2.45
CA HIS A 118 -30.20 21.16 3.20
C HIS A 118 -30.49 20.71 4.63
N GLU A 119 -30.28 19.43 4.94
CA GLU A 119 -30.34 18.91 6.30
C GLU A 119 -29.32 19.64 7.19
N TRP A 120 -28.12 19.86 6.64
CA TRP A 120 -27.17 20.81 7.19
C TRP A 120 -26.08 21.23 6.20
N GLU A 121 -25.47 22.37 6.51
CA GLU A 121 -24.41 23.01 5.73
C GLU A 121 -23.01 22.56 6.16
N LEU A 122 -22.01 22.85 5.32
CA LEU A 122 -20.61 22.56 5.61
C LEU A 122 -20.16 23.35 6.85
N GLY A 123 -19.43 22.68 7.74
CA GLY A 123 -18.89 23.29 8.95
C GLY A 123 -19.87 23.46 10.10
N ARG A 124 -21.14 23.02 9.98
CA ARG A 124 -22.11 23.01 11.09
C ARG A 124 -21.63 22.18 12.26
N TYR A 125 -21.18 20.95 11.99
CA TYR A 125 -20.69 20.02 13.00
C TYR A 125 -19.17 19.96 13.00
N ARG A 126 -18.58 19.82 14.19
CA ARG A 126 -17.12 19.89 14.39
C ARG A 126 -16.49 18.57 14.78
N SER A 127 -17.28 17.49 14.87
CA SER A 127 -16.78 16.15 15.18
C SER A 127 -17.54 15.06 14.43
N ALA A 128 -16.89 13.92 14.21
CA ALA A 128 -17.55 12.76 13.59
C ALA A 128 -18.69 12.21 14.45
N GLN A 129 -18.60 12.33 15.77
CA GLN A 129 -19.66 11.90 16.68
C GLN A 129 -20.93 12.73 16.48
N GLU A 130 -20.81 14.06 16.48
CA GLU A 130 -21.95 14.97 16.25
C GLU A 130 -22.62 14.70 14.90
N VAL A 131 -21.83 14.49 13.83
CA VAL A 131 -22.36 14.21 12.50
C VAL A 131 -23.09 12.86 12.46
N VAL A 132 -22.56 11.84 13.13
CA VAL A 132 -23.21 10.51 13.20
C VAL A 132 -24.51 10.58 14.01
N GLU A 133 -24.53 11.32 15.12
CA GLU A 133 -25.76 11.55 15.90
C GLU A 133 -26.81 12.32 15.08
N ALA A 134 -26.39 13.36 14.34
CA ALA A 134 -27.27 14.09 13.43
C ALA A 134 -27.81 13.20 12.30
N ALA A 135 -26.95 12.36 11.70
CA ALA A 135 -27.34 11.44 10.62
C ALA A 135 -28.40 10.41 11.04
N ARG A 136 -28.36 9.95 12.30
CA ARG A 136 -29.38 9.05 12.86
C ARG A 136 -30.75 9.71 13.05
N ASN A 137 -30.78 11.03 13.17
CA ASN A 137 -31.99 11.80 13.43
C ASN A 137 -32.58 12.44 12.17
N ILE A 138 -32.00 12.22 10.98
CA ILE A 138 -32.59 12.69 9.72
C ILE A 138 -33.91 11.95 9.48
N SER A 139 -35.00 12.68 9.36
CA SER A 139 -36.28 12.15 8.89
C SER A 139 -36.30 12.11 7.37
N ARG A 140 -36.85 11.02 6.81
CA ARG A 140 -37.07 10.92 5.37
C ARG A 140 -38.02 12.04 4.91
N GLN A 141 -37.68 12.72 3.84
CA GLN A 141 -38.48 13.84 3.31
C GLN A 141 -39.84 13.41 2.76
N GLU A 142 -39.91 12.21 2.18
CA GLU A 142 -41.08 11.68 1.47
C GLU A 142 -41.43 12.51 0.21
N GLY A 143 -42.03 11.88 -0.79
CA GLY A 143 -42.32 12.58 -2.04
C GLY A 143 -42.76 11.66 -3.17
N ARG A 144 -43.36 12.26 -4.20
CA ARG A 144 -43.89 11.51 -5.37
C ARG A 144 -42.86 11.32 -6.49
N GLU A 145 -41.76 12.05 -6.45
CA GLU A 145 -40.72 12.05 -7.49
C GLU A 145 -39.32 11.92 -6.89
N THR A 146 -38.39 11.49 -7.74
CA THR A 146 -36.95 11.40 -7.45
C THR A 146 -36.19 12.25 -8.46
N ARG A 147 -35.81 13.48 -8.08
CA ARG A 147 -35.13 14.45 -8.96
C ARG A 147 -33.63 14.55 -8.68
N THR A 148 -32.88 13.55 -9.14
CA THR A 148 -31.43 13.41 -8.90
C THR A 148 -30.60 14.44 -9.65
N ALA A 149 -30.97 14.80 -10.90
CA ALA A 149 -30.21 15.78 -11.67
C ALA A 149 -30.30 17.18 -11.03
N MET A 150 -31.48 17.55 -10.55
CA MET A 150 -31.70 18.77 -9.77
C MET A 150 -30.87 18.75 -8.49
N ALA A 151 -30.90 17.66 -7.72
CA ALA A 151 -30.14 17.55 -6.48
C ALA A 151 -28.61 17.66 -6.68
N VAL A 152 -28.07 17.01 -7.72
CA VAL A 152 -26.65 17.12 -8.09
C VAL A 152 -26.30 18.56 -8.48
N ARG A 153 -27.15 19.23 -9.25
CA ARG A 153 -26.94 20.63 -9.62
C ARG A 153 -26.93 21.52 -8.38
N THR A 154 -27.92 21.41 -7.51
CA THR A 154 -28.04 22.18 -6.27
C THR A 154 -26.85 21.97 -5.34
N ALA A 155 -26.35 20.73 -5.22
CA ALA A 155 -25.15 20.47 -4.45
C ALA A 155 -23.92 21.22 -5.01
N CYS A 156 -23.74 21.19 -6.33
CA CYS A 156 -22.60 21.84 -6.99
C CYS A 156 -22.71 23.38 -7.01
N THR A 157 -23.92 23.94 -7.12
CA THR A 157 -24.12 25.39 -7.17
C THR A 157 -24.21 26.02 -5.78
N GLU A 158 -24.90 25.38 -4.85
CA GLU A 158 -25.26 25.94 -3.54
C GLU A 158 -24.54 25.29 -2.36
N ALA A 159 -24.51 23.95 -2.26
CA ALA A 159 -23.96 23.28 -1.08
C ALA A 159 -22.46 23.52 -0.88
N PHE A 160 -21.70 23.63 -1.98
CA PHE A 160 -20.28 24.00 -1.96
C PHE A 160 -20.02 25.52 -2.00
N SER A 161 -21.06 26.35 -1.92
CA SER A 161 -20.89 27.81 -1.95
C SER A 161 -20.28 28.32 -0.64
N ALA A 162 -19.55 29.43 -0.71
CA ALA A 162 -19.00 30.08 0.48
C ALA A 162 -20.10 30.52 1.47
N ALA A 163 -21.30 30.82 0.96
CA ALA A 163 -22.47 31.16 1.78
C ALA A 163 -22.93 30.00 2.68
N ARG A 164 -22.68 28.75 2.29
CA ARG A 164 -23.01 27.54 3.05
C ARG A 164 -21.77 26.82 3.62
N GLY A 165 -20.72 27.59 3.90
CA GLY A 165 -19.50 27.09 4.54
C GLY A 165 -18.48 26.46 3.60
N GLY A 166 -18.70 26.47 2.28
CA GLY A 166 -17.76 25.92 1.30
C GLY A 166 -16.43 26.67 1.26
N ARG A 167 -15.33 25.93 1.27
CA ARG A 167 -13.96 26.47 1.31
C ARG A 167 -13.35 26.44 -0.10
N ALA A 168 -12.78 27.56 -0.53
CA ALA A 168 -12.26 27.73 -1.90
C ALA A 168 -11.02 26.88 -2.18
N ASP A 169 -10.21 26.64 -1.14
CA ASP A 169 -8.97 25.87 -1.15
C ASP A 169 -9.16 24.38 -0.80
N ALA A 170 -10.39 23.96 -0.47
CA ALA A 170 -10.70 22.58 -0.14
C ALA A 170 -10.97 21.74 -1.39
N THR A 171 -10.55 20.46 -1.34
CA THR A 171 -11.01 19.49 -2.34
C THR A 171 -12.50 19.24 -2.14
N ARG A 172 -13.29 19.29 -3.21
CA ARG A 172 -14.75 19.12 -3.16
C ARG A 172 -15.14 17.71 -3.60
N LEU A 173 -15.87 17.01 -2.73
CA LEU A 173 -16.32 15.64 -2.95
C LEU A 173 -17.83 15.54 -2.79
N LEU A 174 -18.52 15.18 -3.87
CA LEU A 174 -19.94 14.88 -3.88
C LEU A 174 -20.17 13.36 -3.80
N ILE A 175 -20.98 12.91 -2.86
CA ILE A 175 -21.41 11.52 -2.76
C ILE A 175 -22.93 11.48 -2.95
N VAL A 176 -23.39 10.86 -4.04
CA VAL A 176 -24.81 10.66 -4.33
C VAL A 176 -25.22 9.29 -3.82
N VAL A 177 -26.28 9.22 -3.02
CA VAL A 177 -26.84 7.99 -2.46
C VAL A 177 -28.28 7.89 -2.96
N THR A 178 -28.57 6.88 -3.80
CA THR A 178 -29.87 6.69 -4.48
C THR A 178 -30.13 5.21 -4.73
N ASP A 179 -31.36 4.81 -5.04
CA ASP A 179 -31.71 3.43 -5.46
C ASP A 179 -31.73 3.25 -6.99
N GLY A 180 -31.59 4.33 -7.76
CA GLY A 180 -31.10 4.28 -9.15
C GLY A 180 -32.04 4.81 -10.24
N GLU A 181 -33.29 5.16 -9.94
CA GLU A 181 -34.21 5.72 -10.94
C GLU A 181 -34.52 7.21 -10.66
N SER A 182 -34.30 8.05 -11.68
CA SER A 182 -34.52 9.50 -11.60
C SER A 182 -35.56 9.95 -12.61
N HIS A 183 -36.51 10.77 -12.16
CA HIS A 183 -37.58 11.35 -12.99
C HIS A 183 -37.07 12.49 -13.89
N ASP A 184 -35.93 13.08 -13.55
CA ASP A 184 -35.23 14.15 -14.29
C ASP A 184 -33.91 13.66 -14.94
N GLY A 185 -33.81 12.36 -15.21
CA GLY A 185 -32.55 11.74 -15.67
C GLY A 185 -31.98 12.32 -16.97
N GLU A 186 -32.82 12.92 -17.82
CA GLU A 186 -32.39 13.60 -19.07
C GLU A 186 -31.59 14.88 -18.80
N GLU A 187 -31.78 15.53 -17.65
CA GLU A 187 -31.10 16.77 -17.28
C GLU A 187 -29.74 16.54 -16.61
N LEU A 188 -29.45 15.29 -16.26
CA LEU A 188 -28.24 14.89 -15.55
C LEU A 188 -26.94 15.31 -16.26
N PRO A 189 -26.79 15.19 -17.60
CA PRO A 189 -25.59 15.68 -18.29
C PRO A 189 -25.31 17.17 -18.03
N GLY A 190 -26.36 18.00 -17.94
CA GLY A 190 -26.23 19.43 -17.63
C GLY A 190 -25.78 19.68 -16.19
N ALA A 191 -26.32 18.91 -15.24
CA ALA A 191 -25.90 18.96 -13.84
C ALA A 191 -24.44 18.52 -13.65
N LEU A 192 -24.02 17.46 -14.34
CA LEU A 192 -22.64 17.00 -14.32
C LEU A 192 -21.69 18.07 -14.89
N ALA A 193 -22.03 18.70 -16.02
CA ALA A 193 -21.22 19.77 -16.59
C ALA A 193 -21.00 20.96 -15.64
N GLU A 194 -22.00 21.29 -14.80
CA GLU A 194 -21.86 22.31 -13.74
C GLU A 194 -20.86 21.88 -12.66
N CYS A 195 -20.94 20.64 -12.19
CA CYS A 195 -20.00 20.11 -11.21
C CYS A 195 -18.56 20.05 -11.75
N ASP A 196 -18.37 19.72 -13.03
CA ASP A 196 -17.06 19.72 -13.70
C ASP A 196 -16.45 21.12 -13.76
N ARG A 197 -17.26 22.14 -14.13
CA ARG A 197 -16.83 23.55 -14.11
C ARG A 197 -16.37 24.02 -12.73
N ARG A 198 -16.87 23.38 -11.67
CA ARG A 198 -16.56 23.72 -10.27
C ARG A 198 -15.55 22.78 -9.61
N ASN A 199 -14.92 21.90 -10.40
CA ASN A 199 -13.91 20.94 -9.97
C ASN A 199 -14.38 20.03 -8.80
N VAL A 200 -15.63 19.56 -8.88
CA VAL A 200 -16.23 18.67 -7.88
C VAL A 200 -16.00 17.22 -8.28
N THR A 201 -15.30 16.46 -7.44
CA THR A 201 -15.17 15.01 -7.60
C THR A 201 -16.46 14.33 -7.15
N ARG A 202 -16.96 13.33 -7.88
CA ARG A 202 -18.28 12.75 -7.65
C ARG A 202 -18.22 11.23 -7.54
N TYR A 203 -18.98 10.65 -6.61
CA TYR A 203 -19.25 9.23 -6.52
C TYR A 203 -20.75 9.00 -6.38
N ALA A 204 -21.26 7.93 -6.98
CA ALA A 204 -22.62 7.46 -6.76
C ALA A 204 -22.58 6.12 -6.03
N ILE A 205 -23.53 5.95 -5.11
CA ILE A 205 -23.70 4.76 -4.30
C ILE A 205 -25.16 4.33 -4.45
N ALA A 206 -25.34 3.16 -5.07
CA ALA A 206 -26.64 2.55 -5.19
C ALA A 206 -27.01 1.80 -3.90
N VAL A 207 -28.18 2.07 -3.35
CA VAL A 207 -28.73 1.37 -2.18
C VAL A 207 -29.90 0.50 -2.64
N SER A 208 -29.67 -0.81 -2.79
CA SER A 208 -30.74 -1.79 -3.08
C SER A 208 -31.16 -2.51 -1.80
N SER A 209 -32.47 -2.74 -1.63
CA SER A 209 -33.05 -3.52 -0.52
C SER A 209 -32.70 -5.02 -0.56
N ALA A 210 -32.03 -5.49 -1.62
CA ALA A 210 -31.46 -6.83 -1.72
C ALA A 210 -29.91 -6.76 -1.73
N ALA A 211 -29.33 -6.99 -0.56
CA ALA A 211 -27.96 -7.45 -0.29
C ALA A 211 -26.82 -7.00 -1.25
N ARG A 212 -26.01 -6.04 -0.75
CA ARG A 212 -24.59 -5.68 -1.04
C ARG A 212 -24.44 -4.25 -1.56
N ALA A 213 -24.24 -3.31 -0.62
CA ALA A 213 -23.63 -2.01 -0.93
C ALA A 213 -22.25 -2.25 -1.58
N SER A 214 -22.15 -1.99 -2.88
CA SER A 214 -20.90 -2.07 -3.62
C SER A 214 -20.43 -0.66 -3.94
N VAL A 215 -19.28 -0.27 -3.39
CA VAL A 215 -18.61 0.98 -3.77
C VAL A 215 -17.84 0.70 -5.05
N SER A 216 -18.32 1.21 -6.18
CA SER A 216 -17.59 1.17 -7.44
C SER A 216 -17.09 2.57 -7.82
N PRO A 217 -15.80 2.75 -8.14
CA PRO A 217 -15.33 3.95 -8.81
C PRO A 217 -15.71 3.84 -10.29
N PHE A 218 -16.98 4.11 -10.64
CA PHE A 218 -17.36 4.26 -12.04
C PHE A 218 -17.18 5.73 -12.46
N PRO A 219 -16.50 6.02 -13.58
CA PRO A 219 -16.82 7.24 -14.32
C PRO A 219 -18.29 7.14 -14.75
N PHE A 220 -19.04 8.22 -14.57
CA PHE A 220 -20.47 8.33 -14.83
C PHE A 220 -20.79 8.16 -16.33
N VAL A 221 -20.70 6.92 -16.84
CA VAL A 221 -21.08 6.54 -18.19
C VAL A 221 -21.72 5.15 -18.10
N LEU A 222 -22.99 5.07 -18.51
CA LEU A 222 -23.90 3.91 -18.50
C LEU A 222 -24.55 3.52 -17.14
N CYS A 223 -25.59 4.25 -16.76
CA CYS A 223 -26.84 3.61 -16.35
C CYS A 223 -28.04 4.41 -16.87
N GLN A 224 -28.13 4.50 -18.20
CA GLN A 224 -29.41 4.73 -18.86
C GLN A 224 -29.62 3.56 -19.82
N ARG A 225 -30.86 3.07 -19.83
CA ARG A 225 -31.41 1.90 -20.54
C ARG A 225 -31.35 0.58 -19.77
N LYS A 226 -32.47 0.29 -19.09
CA LYS A 226 -33.16 -0.99 -19.27
C LYS A 226 -34.66 -0.88 -18.99
N ALA A 227 -35.39 -0.29 -19.94
CA ALA A 227 -36.60 -0.96 -20.42
C ALA A 227 -36.14 -1.87 -21.57
N GLY A 228 -36.28 -3.19 -21.41
CA GLY A 228 -36.11 -4.17 -22.49
C GLY A 228 -34.71 -4.78 -22.67
N VAL A 229 -34.63 -6.09 -22.43
CA VAL A 229 -33.91 -7.11 -23.24
C VAL A 229 -32.44 -6.84 -23.62
N CYS A 230 -31.53 -7.64 -23.08
CA CYS A 230 -30.27 -7.96 -23.76
C CYS A 230 -30.55 -8.99 -24.86
N PRO A 231 -30.08 -8.75 -26.09
CA PRO A 231 -29.46 -9.84 -26.85
C PRO A 231 -28.11 -9.43 -27.48
N GLN A 232 -27.22 -10.43 -27.48
CA GLN A 232 -26.11 -10.72 -28.39
C GLN A 232 -25.22 -9.59 -28.94
N CYS A 233 -23.92 -9.76 -28.66
CA CYS A 233 -22.82 -9.20 -29.41
C CYS A 233 -22.75 -9.78 -30.84
N ASP A 234 -22.37 -8.94 -31.81
CA ASP A 234 -21.39 -9.18 -32.90
C ASP A 234 -21.41 -7.93 -33.81
N ALA A 235 -20.37 -7.48 -34.52
CA ALA A 235 -18.93 -7.50 -34.38
C ALA A 235 -18.41 -6.56 -35.50
N VAL A 236 -17.70 -5.48 -35.18
CA VAL A 236 -16.57 -4.99 -36.01
C VAL A 236 -15.55 -4.39 -35.04
N SER A 237 -14.42 -5.07 -34.91
CA SER A 237 -13.25 -4.63 -34.16
C SER A 237 -12.21 -4.05 -35.14
N PRO A 238 -11.27 -3.23 -34.66
CA PRO A 238 -10.00 -3.84 -34.32
C PRO A 238 -9.44 -3.32 -33.00
N VAL A 239 -9.84 -3.93 -31.88
CA VAL A 239 -9.01 -4.06 -30.66
C VAL A 239 -9.47 -5.36 -29.95
N PRO A 240 -8.63 -6.39 -29.82
CA PRO A 240 -9.11 -7.74 -29.55
C PRO A 240 -9.66 -7.90 -28.12
N ARG A 241 -10.99 -8.11 -28.05
CA ARG A 241 -11.71 -8.85 -26.99
C ARG A 241 -11.59 -10.36 -27.30
N CYS A 242 -11.55 -11.25 -26.31
CA CYS A 242 -12.70 -12.00 -25.75
C CYS A 242 -12.13 -13.18 -24.93
N TRP A 243 -12.76 -13.88 -23.99
CA TRP A 243 -14.06 -13.82 -23.32
C TRP A 243 -13.93 -14.66 -22.04
N ALA A 244 -14.70 -14.33 -21.01
CA ALA A 244 -15.21 -15.33 -20.08
C ALA A 244 -16.56 -15.81 -20.60
N THR A 245 -16.78 -17.12 -20.77
CA THR A 245 -18.09 -17.77 -20.48
C THR A 245 -17.99 -19.30 -20.48
N THR A 246 -18.40 -19.92 -19.37
CA THR A 246 -19.49 -20.92 -19.40
C THR A 246 -20.20 -20.89 -18.04
N CYS A 247 -21.52 -20.69 -18.07
CA CYS A 247 -22.40 -20.92 -16.93
C CYS A 247 -23.06 -22.30 -17.12
N ALA A 248 -23.12 -23.13 -16.06
CA ALA A 248 -24.23 -24.07 -15.84
C ALA A 248 -24.20 -24.62 -14.40
N GLY A 249 -25.24 -24.30 -13.65
CA GLY A 249 -26.04 -25.25 -12.86
C GLY A 249 -25.36 -26.18 -11.86
N SER A 250 -25.67 -25.92 -10.60
CA SER A 250 -26.34 -26.86 -9.69
C SER A 250 -25.56 -27.38 -8.46
N ARG A 251 -26.32 -27.37 -7.35
CA ARG A 251 -26.18 -28.10 -6.09
C ARG A 251 -25.17 -27.58 -5.08
N THR A 252 -25.73 -26.85 -4.11
CA THR A 252 -25.37 -26.95 -2.69
C THR A 252 -25.00 -28.37 -2.27
N PRO A 253 -23.99 -28.52 -1.40
CA PRO A 253 -24.14 -29.44 -0.29
C PRO A 253 -23.96 -28.74 1.06
N ARG A 254 -24.82 -29.20 1.96
CA ARG A 254 -24.95 -28.90 3.38
C ARG A 254 -23.62 -28.90 4.12
N ILE A 255 -23.46 -27.93 5.01
CA ILE A 255 -22.57 -28.04 6.16
C ILE A 255 -23.20 -29.05 7.13
N SER A 256 -22.69 -30.28 7.15
CA SER A 256 -22.98 -31.23 8.21
C SER A 256 -21.98 -31.04 9.35
N SER A 257 -22.52 -30.66 10.50
CA SER A 257 -21.91 -30.78 11.82
C SER A 257 -21.34 -32.17 12.05
N ALA A 258 -20.11 -32.25 12.55
CA ALA A 258 -19.63 -33.42 13.29
C ALA A 258 -19.09 -32.96 14.65
N ARG A 259 -19.75 -33.46 15.70
CA ARG A 259 -19.47 -33.27 17.12
C ARG A 259 -18.07 -33.76 17.46
N SER A 260 -17.36 -32.96 18.24
CA SER A 260 -16.33 -33.44 19.16
C SER A 260 -17.00 -33.98 20.43
N SER A 261 -16.57 -35.17 20.87
CA SER A 261 -16.91 -35.73 22.18
C SER A 261 -15.76 -35.49 23.16
N SER A 262 -16.09 -34.71 24.20
CA SER A 262 -15.69 -34.84 25.62
C SER A 262 -14.20 -34.84 26.05
N SER A 263 -13.78 -33.66 26.56
CA SER A 263 -13.10 -33.28 27.84
C SER A 263 -13.01 -34.33 28.98
N PRO A 264 -12.26 -34.14 30.11
CA PRO A 264 -11.79 -32.88 30.78
C PRO A 264 -10.31 -32.90 31.26
N ALA A 265 -9.61 -31.82 31.66
CA ALA A 265 -9.86 -30.81 32.72
C ALA A 265 -8.75 -29.70 32.63
N THR A 266 -9.10 -28.43 32.34
CA THR A 266 -9.11 -27.21 33.20
C THR A 266 -7.76 -26.59 33.64
N PRO A 267 -7.65 -25.26 33.88
CA PRO A 267 -7.97 -24.14 32.98
C PRO A 267 -6.86 -23.04 33.01
N THR A 268 -6.44 -22.51 31.88
CA THR A 268 -5.80 -21.17 31.85
C THR A 268 -6.42 -20.31 30.76
N ARG A 269 -7.10 -19.26 31.23
CA ARG A 269 -7.73 -18.12 30.56
C ARG A 269 -7.41 -17.95 29.07
N ASN A 270 -8.42 -18.18 28.23
CA ASN A 270 -8.53 -17.55 26.92
C ASN A 270 -8.61 -16.03 27.11
N ILE A 271 -7.51 -15.33 26.87
CA ILE A 271 -7.51 -13.90 26.64
C ILE A 271 -7.83 -13.68 25.16
N SER A 272 -9.12 -13.55 24.85
CA SER A 272 -9.58 -12.80 23.70
C SER A 272 -9.39 -11.29 23.97
N SER A 273 -8.14 -10.83 23.99
CA SER A 273 -7.84 -9.41 23.77
C SER A 273 -7.99 -9.18 22.25
N THR A 274 -8.80 -8.28 21.68
CA THR A 274 -9.01 -6.86 22.03
C THR A 274 -7.76 -6.18 22.59
N SER A 275 -6.59 -6.56 22.08
CA SER A 275 -5.40 -5.72 22.11
C SER A 275 -5.17 -5.18 20.70
N ARG A 276 -5.24 -3.86 20.63
CA ARG A 276 -5.06 -3.03 19.43
C ARG A 276 -3.57 -2.99 19.08
N THR A 277 -2.97 -4.13 18.71
CA THR A 277 -1.60 -4.21 18.18
C THR A 277 -1.66 -4.48 16.68
N ARG A 278 -1.62 -3.40 15.90
CA ARG A 278 -1.43 -3.45 14.44
C ARG A 278 0.00 -3.93 14.11
N PRO A 279 0.23 -4.69 13.02
CA PRO A 279 1.57 -5.13 12.63
C PRO A 279 2.49 -3.93 12.34
N ARG A 280 3.76 -4.09 12.72
CA ARG A 280 4.83 -3.06 12.71
C ARG A 280 5.13 -2.58 11.28
N SER A 281 5.20 -1.27 11.03
CA SER A 281 5.84 -0.72 9.83
C SER A 281 7.35 -0.68 10.03
N THR A 282 8.09 -1.44 9.24
CA THR A 282 9.55 -1.36 9.13
C THR A 282 9.92 -0.51 7.92
N THR A 283 10.70 0.56 8.14
CA THR A 283 11.46 1.23 7.07
C THR A 283 12.84 0.62 7.14
N SER A 284 13.21 -0.21 6.16
CA SER A 284 14.60 -0.61 5.97
C SER A 284 15.31 0.41 5.08
N TRP A 285 16.60 0.59 5.32
CA TRP A 285 17.44 1.48 4.51
C TRP A 285 18.86 0.92 4.47
N THR A 286 19.56 1.24 3.40
CA THR A 286 20.92 0.76 3.17
C THR A 286 21.67 1.80 2.33
N PRO A 287 22.89 2.20 2.76
CA PRO A 287 23.75 3.10 1.99
C PRO A 287 24.46 2.34 0.87
N TRP A 288 24.58 2.96 -0.31
CA TRP A 288 25.12 2.31 -1.51
C TRP A 288 26.47 2.82 -2.00
N GLY A 289 27.09 3.74 -1.25
CA GLY A 289 28.40 4.32 -1.55
C GLY A 289 29.52 3.68 -0.73
N THR A 290 30.58 3.25 -1.40
CA THR A 290 31.85 2.82 -0.78
C THR A 290 32.71 4.04 -0.45
N GLY A 291 33.24 4.12 0.77
CA GLY A 291 34.19 5.18 1.16
C GLY A 291 33.55 6.55 1.43
N SER A 292 34.33 7.47 1.98
CA SER A 292 34.01 8.80 2.56
C SER A 292 33.11 9.76 1.76
N SER A 293 32.62 9.37 0.58
CA SER A 293 31.75 10.12 -0.32
C SER A 293 30.34 9.50 -0.49
N ALA A 294 29.70 9.03 0.60
CA ALA A 294 28.31 8.53 0.61
C ALA A 294 27.24 9.51 0.05
N TRP A 295 27.62 10.74 -0.34
CA TRP A 295 26.77 11.73 -1.00
C TRP A 295 26.61 11.56 -2.52
N LYS A 296 27.55 10.89 -3.22
CA LYS A 296 27.49 10.82 -4.69
C LYS A 296 26.45 9.83 -5.23
N ASP A 297 26.17 8.74 -4.50
CA ASP A 297 25.42 7.58 -5.03
C ASP A 297 24.05 7.31 -4.37
N GLY A 298 23.69 7.99 -3.28
CA GLY A 298 22.34 7.95 -2.70
C GLY A 298 22.03 6.82 -1.71
N LEU A 299 20.82 6.89 -1.14
CA LEU A 299 20.24 5.97 -0.17
C LEU A 299 18.95 5.38 -0.75
N LEU A 300 18.75 4.07 -0.61
CA LEU A 300 17.48 3.41 -0.90
C LEU A 300 16.71 3.21 0.40
N PHE A 301 15.42 3.54 0.41
CA PHE A 301 14.53 3.27 1.52
C PHE A 301 13.38 2.38 1.07
N GLY A 302 13.01 1.45 1.95
CA GLY A 302 11.80 0.66 1.83
C GLY A 302 10.61 1.32 2.54
N ALA A 303 9.45 1.32 1.89
CA ALA A 303 8.20 1.88 2.39
C ALA A 303 7.11 0.80 2.40
N VAL A 304 7.22 -0.14 3.34
CA VAL A 304 6.39 -1.35 3.44
C VAL A 304 4.88 -1.06 3.51
N GLY A 305 4.47 0.01 4.18
CA GLY A 305 3.06 0.39 4.33
C GLY A 305 2.45 1.10 3.13
N ALA A 306 3.24 1.41 2.09
CA ALA A 306 2.74 2.12 0.93
C ALA A 306 1.68 1.29 0.18
N TYR A 307 0.67 1.98 -0.36
CA TYR A 307 -0.32 1.40 -1.26
C TYR A 307 -1.07 0.19 -0.67
N ASP A 308 -1.62 0.34 0.54
CA ASP A 308 -2.31 -0.72 1.29
C ASP A 308 -1.40 -1.95 1.54
N TRP A 309 -0.18 -1.68 2.01
CA TRP A 309 0.82 -2.70 2.35
C TRP A 309 1.33 -3.54 1.16
N GLU A 310 1.06 -3.12 -0.07
CA GLU A 310 1.78 -3.66 -1.23
C GLU A 310 3.28 -3.36 -1.10
N GLY A 311 3.62 -2.18 -0.57
CA GLY A 311 4.96 -1.70 -0.35
C GLY A 311 5.52 -0.92 -1.55
N ALA A 312 6.60 -0.18 -1.29
CA ALA A 312 7.30 0.62 -2.27
C ALA A 312 8.76 0.80 -1.88
N VAL A 313 9.53 1.37 -2.80
CA VAL A 313 10.92 1.79 -2.57
C VAL A 313 11.06 3.25 -3.01
N LEU A 314 12.04 3.96 -2.46
CA LEU A 314 12.38 5.31 -2.88
C LEU A 314 13.88 5.53 -2.75
N GLU A 315 14.45 6.32 -3.64
CA GLU A 315 15.84 6.74 -3.57
C GLU A 315 15.94 8.21 -3.16
N GLN A 316 16.92 8.50 -2.31
CA GLN A 316 17.36 9.85 -2.01
C GLN A 316 18.84 9.97 -2.35
N SER A 317 19.18 10.72 -3.39
CA SER A 317 20.57 10.90 -3.83
C SER A 317 20.88 12.37 -4.13
N GLY A 318 22.10 12.65 -4.61
CA GLY A 318 22.46 13.99 -5.13
C GLY A 318 21.57 14.42 -6.30
N ARG A 319 20.86 13.49 -6.95
CA ARG A 319 19.87 13.74 -8.01
C ARG A 319 18.51 14.18 -7.46
N GLY A 320 18.34 14.21 -6.14
CA GLY A 320 17.08 14.49 -5.46
C GLY A 320 16.35 13.24 -4.98
N ARG A 321 15.09 13.42 -4.62
CA ARG A 321 14.19 12.34 -4.18
C ARG A 321 13.50 11.72 -5.37
N ILE A 322 13.67 10.41 -5.57
CA ILE A 322 13.04 9.65 -6.64
C ILE A 322 12.08 8.65 -6.02
N VAL A 323 10.80 8.78 -6.35
CA VAL A 323 9.74 7.84 -5.95
C VAL A 323 9.13 7.25 -7.21
N PRO A 324 9.32 5.95 -7.47
CA PRO A 324 8.70 5.27 -8.60
C PRO A 324 7.17 5.39 -8.57
N PRO A 325 6.52 5.74 -9.69
CA PRO A 325 5.07 5.65 -9.75
C PRO A 325 4.64 4.20 -9.68
N ARG A 326 3.53 3.94 -8.96
CA ARG A 326 2.97 2.60 -8.73
C ARG A 326 2.79 1.77 -10.02
N SER A 327 2.51 2.42 -11.15
CA SER A 327 2.36 1.76 -12.45
C SER A 327 3.60 0.98 -12.89
N GLN A 328 4.80 1.40 -12.51
CA GLN A 328 6.07 0.77 -12.91
C GLN A 328 6.28 -0.60 -12.22
N LEU A 329 5.78 -0.75 -10.98
CA LEU A 329 5.90 -1.99 -10.21
C LEU A 329 4.68 -2.93 -10.41
N ARG A 330 3.59 -2.41 -10.98
CA ARG A 330 2.34 -3.15 -11.21
C ARG A 330 2.49 -4.48 -11.99
N PRO A 331 3.38 -4.62 -13.00
CA PRO A 331 3.61 -5.91 -13.66
C PRO A 331 4.13 -6.99 -12.72
N HIS A 332 4.92 -6.60 -11.71
CA HIS A 332 5.51 -7.54 -10.74
C HIS A 332 4.66 -7.70 -9.48
N PHE A 333 3.74 -6.75 -9.23
CA PHE A 333 2.81 -6.70 -8.10
C PHE A 333 1.39 -6.36 -8.61
N PRO A 334 0.67 -7.35 -9.19
CA PRO A 334 -0.62 -7.10 -9.82
C PRO A 334 -1.72 -6.78 -8.80
N PRO A 335 -2.71 -5.92 -9.14
CA PRO A 335 -3.77 -5.52 -8.21
C PRO A 335 -4.63 -6.66 -7.66
N ARG A 336 -4.71 -7.79 -8.37
CA ARG A 336 -5.40 -9.01 -7.91
C ARG A 336 -4.81 -9.58 -6.62
N LEU A 337 -3.54 -9.27 -6.32
CA LEU A 337 -2.83 -9.72 -5.12
C LEU A 337 -2.73 -8.62 -4.03
N LYS A 338 -3.44 -7.50 -4.20
CA LYS A 338 -3.42 -6.36 -3.26
C LYS A 338 -3.73 -6.78 -1.82
N ASN A 339 -4.67 -7.71 -1.64
CA ASN A 339 -5.07 -8.21 -0.31
C ASN A 339 -3.99 -9.03 0.42
N HIS A 340 -2.90 -9.41 -0.26
CA HIS A 340 -1.86 -10.25 0.34
C HIS A 340 -0.86 -9.43 1.16
N ALA A 341 -0.87 -8.09 1.01
CA ALA A 341 0.03 -7.16 1.68
C ALA A 341 1.49 -7.58 1.48
N ALA A 342 2.00 -7.45 0.25
CA ALA A 342 3.27 -8.04 -0.20
C ALA A 342 4.51 -7.55 0.56
N TYR A 343 4.44 -6.36 1.19
CA TYR A 343 5.52 -5.75 1.97
C TYR A 343 6.78 -5.47 1.15
N LEU A 344 6.64 -5.00 -0.10
CA LEU A 344 7.80 -4.59 -0.89
C LEU A 344 8.60 -3.47 -0.16
N GLY A 345 9.92 -3.63 -0.13
CA GLY A 345 10.82 -2.77 0.61
C GLY A 345 10.95 -3.18 2.08
N TYR A 346 10.59 -4.42 2.44
CA TYR A 346 10.84 -4.92 3.80
C TYR A 346 12.33 -5.00 4.08
N ALA A 347 13.08 -5.57 3.13
CA ALA A 347 14.53 -5.48 3.06
C ALA A 347 14.91 -4.75 1.77
N VAL A 348 15.95 -3.93 1.84
CA VAL A 348 16.51 -3.25 0.66
C VAL A 348 17.99 -3.53 0.60
N SER A 349 18.46 -3.95 -0.57
CA SER A 349 19.89 -4.07 -0.83
C SER A 349 20.34 -3.49 -2.18
N SER A 350 21.61 -3.63 -2.55
CA SER A 350 22.15 -3.33 -3.89
C SER A 350 23.37 -4.18 -4.14
N LEU A 351 23.57 -4.47 -5.40
CA LEU A 351 24.64 -5.31 -5.91
C LEU A 351 25.40 -4.56 -7.00
N ARG A 352 26.68 -4.86 -7.09
CA ARG A 352 27.56 -4.36 -8.16
C ARG A 352 27.76 -5.47 -9.17
N LEU A 353 27.60 -5.12 -10.43
CA LEU A 353 27.85 -5.99 -11.58
C LEU A 353 29.19 -5.60 -12.23
N PRO A 354 29.75 -6.51 -13.05
CA PRO A 354 30.92 -6.19 -13.87
C PRO A 354 30.69 -4.92 -14.71
N GLY A 355 31.74 -4.12 -14.89
CA GLY A 355 31.66 -2.82 -15.57
C GLY A 355 31.07 -1.70 -14.70
N GLY A 356 30.90 -1.92 -13.39
CA GLY A 356 30.48 -0.91 -12.44
C GLY A 356 28.98 -0.60 -12.45
N GLN A 357 28.19 -1.35 -13.23
CA GLN A 357 26.74 -1.24 -13.21
C GLN A 357 26.19 -1.68 -11.84
N ARG A 358 25.15 -1.01 -11.35
CA ARG A 358 24.52 -1.33 -10.06
C ARG A 358 23.08 -1.74 -10.24
N LEU A 359 22.62 -2.72 -9.46
CA LEU A 359 21.20 -3.04 -9.31
C LEU A 359 20.78 -2.84 -7.86
N LEU A 360 19.60 -2.29 -7.68
CA LEU A 360 18.91 -2.22 -6.41
C LEU A 360 18.16 -3.52 -6.18
N VAL A 361 18.06 -3.93 -4.91
CA VAL A 361 17.41 -5.14 -4.46
C VAL A 361 16.31 -4.76 -3.49
N ALA A 362 15.13 -5.34 -3.63
CA ALA A 362 14.05 -5.15 -2.67
C ALA A 362 13.32 -6.45 -2.39
N GLY A 363 13.16 -6.76 -1.10
CA GLY A 363 12.42 -7.88 -0.58
C GLY A 363 10.95 -7.56 -0.33
N ALA A 364 10.08 -8.53 -0.64
CA ALA A 364 8.64 -8.51 -0.44
C ALA A 364 8.20 -9.86 0.17
N PRO A 365 8.49 -10.10 1.46
CA PRO A 365 8.42 -11.43 2.08
C PRO A 365 7.01 -12.01 2.21
N ARG A 366 5.97 -11.18 2.01
CA ARG A 366 4.56 -11.62 2.04
C ARG A 366 3.95 -11.78 0.66
N PHE A 367 4.69 -11.52 -0.41
CA PHE A 367 4.17 -11.67 -1.77
C PHE A 367 3.67 -13.10 -2.00
N GLN A 368 2.39 -13.24 -2.41
CA GLN A 368 1.72 -14.54 -2.58
C GLN A 368 1.85 -15.49 -1.36
N HIS A 369 2.05 -14.92 -0.17
CA HIS A 369 2.36 -15.66 1.05
C HIS A 369 3.64 -16.51 1.00
N LYS A 370 4.42 -16.47 -0.09
CA LYS A 370 5.69 -17.22 -0.23
C LYS A 370 6.91 -16.32 -0.10
N GLY A 371 6.79 -15.07 -0.50
CA GLY A 371 7.87 -14.10 -0.55
C GLY A 371 8.48 -13.95 -1.95
N LYS A 372 9.09 -12.79 -2.18
CA LYS A 372 9.69 -12.41 -3.46
C LYS A 372 10.81 -11.41 -3.24
N VAL A 373 11.85 -11.47 -4.07
CA VAL A 373 12.90 -10.45 -4.16
C VAL A 373 12.98 -9.96 -5.61
N ILE A 374 13.08 -8.65 -5.80
CA ILE A 374 13.29 -8.06 -7.13
C ILE A 374 14.66 -7.38 -7.20
N LEU A 375 15.33 -7.55 -8.33
CA LEU A 375 16.55 -6.86 -8.70
C LEU A 375 16.19 -5.88 -9.81
N PHE A 376 16.48 -4.59 -9.63
CA PHE A 376 15.98 -3.56 -10.52
C PHE A 376 16.92 -2.36 -10.64
N GLN A 377 16.74 -1.62 -11.73
CA GLN A 377 17.32 -0.29 -11.92
C GLN A 377 16.24 0.76 -11.78
N MET A 378 16.63 1.92 -11.27
CA MET A 378 15.77 3.07 -11.14
C MET A 378 16.40 4.25 -11.87
N ALA A 379 15.68 4.78 -12.87
CA ALA A 379 16.09 5.99 -13.57
C ALA A 379 15.77 7.23 -12.74
N SER A 380 16.40 8.36 -13.06
CA SER A 380 16.12 9.67 -12.45
C SER A 380 14.68 10.13 -12.63
N THR A 381 13.99 9.64 -13.66
CA THR A 381 12.56 9.88 -13.92
C THR A 381 11.61 9.06 -13.03
N GLY A 382 12.14 8.14 -12.22
CA GLY A 382 11.36 7.15 -11.46
C GLY A 382 10.93 5.93 -12.27
N THR A 383 11.36 5.79 -13.52
CA THR A 383 11.16 4.56 -14.31
C THR A 383 11.90 3.40 -13.65
N VAL A 384 11.23 2.25 -13.49
CA VAL A 384 11.82 1.06 -12.87
C VAL A 384 11.91 -0.05 -13.89
N THR A 385 13.12 -0.57 -14.08
CA THR A 385 13.38 -1.72 -14.94
C THR A 385 13.81 -2.89 -14.06
N VAL A 386 12.93 -3.87 -13.89
CA VAL A 386 13.24 -5.09 -13.13
C VAL A 386 14.08 -6.02 -13.99
N ALA A 387 15.32 -6.24 -13.60
CA ALA A 387 16.25 -7.12 -14.28
C ALA A 387 15.97 -8.60 -13.99
N GLN A 388 15.60 -8.92 -12.75
CA GLN A 388 15.25 -10.28 -12.34
C GLN A 388 14.32 -10.27 -11.13
N ALA A 389 13.48 -11.30 -11.01
CA ALA A 389 12.66 -11.55 -9.83
C ALA A 389 12.86 -12.98 -9.32
N LEU A 390 13.15 -13.11 -8.03
CA LEU A 390 13.31 -14.37 -7.31
C LEU A 390 12.06 -14.60 -6.46
N THR A 391 11.48 -15.80 -6.49
CA THR A 391 10.24 -16.11 -5.76
C THR A 391 10.49 -17.24 -4.78
N GLY A 392 9.97 -17.10 -3.56
CA GLY A 392 10.06 -18.14 -2.53
C GLY A 392 9.25 -19.39 -2.89
N GLU A 393 9.70 -20.54 -2.39
CA GLU A 393 9.12 -21.84 -2.73
C GLU A 393 7.94 -22.18 -1.81
N GLN A 394 8.12 -21.94 -0.50
CA GLN A 394 7.22 -22.37 0.57
C GLN A 394 6.39 -21.21 1.12
N ILE A 395 5.09 -21.47 1.32
CA ILE A 395 4.15 -20.54 1.95
C ILE A 395 4.56 -20.31 3.42
N GLY A 396 4.49 -19.06 3.88
CA GLY A 396 4.83 -18.67 5.24
C GLY A 396 6.32 -18.52 5.50
N SER A 397 7.20 -18.92 4.56
CA SER A 397 8.65 -18.95 4.77
C SER A 397 9.30 -17.58 4.97
N TYR A 398 8.59 -16.52 4.58
CA TYR A 398 9.03 -15.13 4.69
C TYR A 398 10.29 -14.84 3.84
N PHE A 399 10.39 -15.50 2.68
CA PHE A 399 11.50 -15.38 1.73
C PHE A 399 11.72 -13.95 1.26
N GLY A 400 12.95 -13.45 1.37
CA GLY A 400 13.30 -12.06 1.02
C GLY A 400 13.06 -11.07 2.15
N SER A 401 12.99 -11.55 3.39
CA SER A 401 12.92 -10.68 4.58
C SER A 401 14.27 -10.13 5.01
N GLU A 402 15.35 -10.78 4.60
CA GLU A 402 16.73 -10.30 4.71
C GLU A 402 17.47 -10.66 3.42
N VAL A 403 18.31 -9.74 2.94
CA VAL A 403 19.12 -9.91 1.72
C VAL A 403 20.54 -9.42 1.97
N CYS A 404 21.53 -10.25 1.67
CA CYS A 404 22.94 -9.93 1.91
C CYS A 404 23.76 -10.19 0.63
N PRO A 405 24.16 -9.14 -0.11
CA PRO A 405 25.12 -9.26 -1.21
C PRO A 405 26.55 -9.36 -0.66
N LEU A 406 27.35 -10.25 -1.24
CA LEU A 406 28.74 -10.48 -0.88
C LEU A 406 29.63 -10.38 -2.13
N ASP A 407 30.74 -9.67 -1.95
CA ASP A 407 31.91 -9.63 -2.81
C ASP A 407 32.94 -10.52 -2.11
N VAL A 408 33.11 -11.76 -2.61
CA VAL A 408 33.84 -12.81 -1.90
C VAL A 408 35.32 -12.72 -2.21
N ASP A 409 35.71 -12.36 -3.44
CA ASP A 409 37.13 -12.22 -3.81
C ASP A 409 37.68 -10.79 -3.68
N GLY A 410 36.83 -9.83 -3.33
CA GLY A 410 37.23 -8.44 -3.08
C GLY A 410 37.48 -7.63 -4.35
N ASP A 411 36.98 -8.07 -5.50
CA ASP A 411 37.17 -7.41 -6.79
C ASP A 411 36.26 -6.17 -7.02
N GLY A 412 35.33 -5.92 -6.08
CA GLY A 412 34.34 -4.84 -6.14
C GLY A 412 33.03 -5.20 -6.85
N VAL A 413 32.89 -6.44 -7.30
CA VAL A 413 31.70 -7.04 -7.92
C VAL A 413 31.02 -7.96 -6.91
N THR A 414 29.69 -8.02 -6.97
CA THR A 414 28.93 -8.94 -6.12
C THR A 414 28.90 -10.34 -6.74
N ASP A 415 29.54 -11.30 -6.09
CA ASP A 415 29.57 -12.71 -6.49
C ASP A 415 28.31 -13.45 -6.08
N VAL A 416 27.90 -13.22 -4.82
CA VAL A 416 26.86 -13.99 -4.14
C VAL A 416 25.79 -13.04 -3.60
N LEU A 417 24.53 -13.42 -3.77
CA LEU A 417 23.41 -12.85 -3.07
C LEU A 417 22.78 -13.92 -2.17
N LEU A 418 22.81 -13.68 -0.87
CA LEU A 418 22.07 -14.46 0.11
C LEU A 418 20.66 -13.89 0.26
N VAL A 419 19.66 -14.77 0.26
CA VAL A 419 18.26 -14.42 0.50
C VAL A 419 17.69 -15.30 1.59
N ALA A 420 17.29 -14.71 2.71
CA ALA A 420 16.78 -15.46 3.85
C ALA A 420 15.27 -15.74 3.76
N ALA A 421 14.90 -16.87 4.32
CA ALA A 421 13.54 -17.31 4.61
C ALA A 421 13.50 -17.83 6.07
N PRO A 422 13.56 -16.94 7.07
CA PRO A 422 13.73 -17.33 8.48
C PRO A 422 12.52 -18.07 9.05
N MET A 423 11.34 -17.95 8.45
CA MET A 423 10.15 -18.70 8.86
C MET A 423 9.95 -19.97 8.02
N TYR A 424 10.99 -20.40 7.27
CA TYR A 424 10.94 -21.65 6.54
C TYR A 424 10.68 -22.80 7.51
N LEU A 425 9.64 -23.58 7.18
CA LEU A 425 9.19 -24.73 7.93
C LEU A 425 10.00 -25.96 7.52
N GLY A 426 10.85 -26.41 8.44
CA GLY A 426 11.68 -27.60 8.28
C GLY A 426 10.93 -28.89 8.64
N ALA A 427 11.70 -29.93 8.97
CA ALA A 427 11.13 -31.19 9.47
C ALA A 427 10.29 -30.94 10.74
N GLN A 428 9.27 -31.79 10.94
CA GLN A 428 8.38 -31.73 12.11
C GLN A 428 7.58 -30.42 12.27
N SER A 429 7.40 -29.65 11.19
CA SER A 429 6.65 -28.40 11.20
C SER A 429 7.20 -27.34 12.16
N ARG A 430 8.54 -27.25 12.26
CA ARG A 430 9.26 -26.24 13.07
C ARG A 430 9.84 -25.14 12.19
N GLU A 431 9.89 -23.91 12.70
CA GLU A 431 10.46 -22.74 12.01
C GLU A 431 12.00 -22.79 12.03
N THR A 432 12.59 -23.71 11.28
CA THR A 432 14.04 -23.90 11.24
C THR A 432 14.75 -22.74 10.55
N GLY A 433 14.07 -22.07 9.63
CA GLY A 433 14.69 -21.08 8.76
C GLY A 433 15.57 -21.71 7.67
N ARG A 434 15.87 -20.92 6.64
CA ARG A 434 16.68 -21.30 5.49
C ARG A 434 17.29 -20.05 4.86
N VAL A 435 18.53 -20.13 4.39
CA VAL A 435 19.15 -19.09 3.57
C VAL A 435 19.45 -19.66 2.20
N TYR A 436 18.99 -18.99 1.15
CA TYR A 436 19.21 -19.37 -0.24
C TYR A 436 20.42 -18.63 -0.78
N LEU A 437 21.29 -19.36 -1.48
CA LEU A 437 22.49 -18.83 -2.11
C LEU A 437 22.26 -18.68 -3.61
N TYR A 438 22.42 -17.46 -4.10
CA TYR A 438 22.35 -17.15 -5.52
C TYR A 438 23.69 -16.62 -5.99
N ARG A 439 24.28 -17.27 -7.01
CA ARG A 439 25.53 -16.84 -7.63
C ARG A 439 25.28 -16.17 -8.97
N ARG A 440 26.20 -15.32 -9.41
CA ARG A 440 26.18 -14.78 -10.78
C ARG A 440 26.08 -15.91 -11.79
N SER A 441 25.11 -15.82 -12.70
CA SER A 441 24.99 -16.77 -13.79
C SER A 441 26.04 -16.46 -14.85
N GLY A 442 26.77 -17.48 -15.32
CA GLY A 442 27.54 -17.40 -16.55
C GLY A 442 26.67 -17.47 -17.81
N SER A 443 25.33 -17.49 -17.67
CA SER A 443 24.41 -17.56 -18.79
C SER A 443 24.45 -16.28 -19.63
N PRO A 444 24.40 -16.39 -20.97
CA PRO A 444 24.24 -15.22 -21.84
C PRO A 444 22.81 -14.63 -21.79
N CYS A 445 21.88 -15.22 -21.03
CA CYS A 445 20.51 -14.74 -20.92
C CYS A 445 20.43 -13.48 -20.05
N PRO A 446 20.01 -12.31 -20.59
CA PRO A 446 19.94 -11.06 -19.82
C PRO A 446 19.00 -11.10 -18.61
N GLN A 447 18.00 -12.00 -18.64
CA GLN A 447 16.97 -12.13 -17.61
C GLN A 447 17.36 -13.06 -16.45
N ARG A 448 18.50 -13.77 -16.56
CA ARG A 448 18.99 -14.71 -15.55
C ARG A 448 20.38 -14.26 -15.09
N LEU A 449 20.43 -13.13 -14.39
CA LEU A 449 21.66 -12.57 -13.83
C LEU A 449 22.19 -13.41 -12.67
N LEU A 450 21.29 -13.91 -11.82
CA LEU A 450 21.59 -14.76 -10.68
C LEU A 450 20.97 -16.15 -10.87
N SER A 451 21.72 -17.18 -10.50
CA SER A 451 21.32 -18.58 -10.55
C SER A 451 21.37 -19.21 -9.14
N PRO A 452 20.40 -20.07 -8.78
CA PRO A 452 20.46 -20.81 -7.52
C PRO A 452 21.74 -21.63 -7.45
N ALA A 453 22.43 -21.58 -6.32
CA ALA A 453 23.69 -22.28 -6.07
C ALA A 453 23.70 -23.08 -4.76
N GLY A 454 22.53 -23.24 -4.13
CA GLY A 454 22.35 -24.07 -2.95
C GLY A 454 21.68 -23.31 -1.81
N THR A 455 21.72 -23.90 -0.64
CA THR A 455 21.12 -23.37 0.59
C THR A 455 22.06 -23.59 1.77
N LEU A 456 22.08 -22.61 2.68
CA LEU A 456 22.76 -22.72 3.97
C LEU A 456 21.75 -23.19 5.03
N HIS A 457 22.23 -24.03 5.94
CA HIS A 457 21.42 -24.63 6.99
C HIS A 457 22.12 -24.55 8.35
N PRO A 458 21.37 -24.39 9.45
CA PRO A 458 21.88 -24.52 10.81
C PRO A 458 22.13 -25.99 11.17
N GLU A 459 22.44 -26.28 12.43
CA GLU A 459 22.57 -27.64 12.97
C GLU A 459 21.40 -28.58 12.56
N PRO A 460 21.62 -29.91 12.43
CA PRO A 460 20.62 -30.86 11.93
C PRO A 460 19.33 -31.02 12.76
N ARG A 461 19.29 -30.52 14.02
CA ARG A 461 18.11 -30.57 14.90
C ARG A 461 17.70 -29.19 15.44
N PRO A 462 17.51 -28.18 14.58
CA PRO A 462 17.17 -26.84 15.03
C PRO A 462 15.70 -26.80 15.43
N GLN A 463 15.40 -26.41 16.66
CA GLN A 463 14.03 -26.16 17.10
C GLN A 463 13.73 -24.66 16.99
N ASP A 464 12.83 -24.31 16.07
CA ASP A 464 12.30 -22.95 15.90
C ASP A 464 13.36 -21.84 15.84
N SER A 465 14.55 -22.14 15.28
CA SER A 465 15.74 -21.30 15.39
C SER A 465 15.69 -19.99 14.59
N ARG A 466 14.80 -19.94 13.57
CA ARG A 466 14.70 -18.84 12.61
C ARG A 466 16.03 -18.46 11.97
N PHE A 467 16.81 -19.47 11.56
CA PHE A 467 18.07 -19.27 10.88
C PHE A 467 17.91 -18.36 9.64
N GLY A 468 18.77 -17.37 9.50
CA GLY A 468 18.68 -16.33 8.46
C GLY A 468 17.93 -15.08 8.90
N PHE A 469 17.58 -14.93 10.18
CA PHE A 469 16.88 -13.73 10.68
C PHE A 469 17.74 -12.46 10.55
N ALA A 470 19.06 -12.60 10.64
CA ALA A 470 20.04 -11.56 10.38
C ALA A 470 21.22 -12.17 9.63
N MET A 471 21.80 -11.41 8.69
CA MET A 471 22.97 -11.83 7.91
C MET A 471 23.95 -10.68 7.79
N ALA A 472 25.25 -11.00 7.72
CA ALA A 472 26.29 -10.01 7.48
C ALA A 472 27.37 -10.59 6.56
N ALA A 473 27.83 -9.78 5.61
CA ALA A 473 29.10 -10.00 4.93
C ALA A 473 30.22 -9.71 5.93
N LEU A 474 31.18 -10.61 6.02
CA LEU A 474 32.33 -10.50 6.91
C LEU A 474 33.60 -10.36 6.06
N PRO A 475 34.64 -9.69 6.59
CA PRO A 475 35.97 -9.82 6.02
C PRO A 475 36.42 -11.29 6.12
N ASP A 476 37.47 -11.63 5.37
CA ASP A 476 38.18 -12.90 5.48
C ASP A 476 38.66 -13.15 6.93
N LEU A 477 38.03 -14.11 7.63
CA LEU A 477 38.35 -14.44 9.01
C LEU A 477 39.42 -15.51 9.13
N ASN A 478 39.58 -16.37 8.12
CA ASN A 478 40.53 -17.49 8.10
C ASN A 478 41.81 -17.19 7.32
N HIS A 479 41.96 -15.97 6.81
CA HIS A 479 43.11 -15.49 6.04
C HIS A 479 43.39 -16.30 4.77
N ASP A 480 42.35 -16.78 4.09
CA ASP A 480 42.48 -17.51 2.81
C ASP A 480 42.34 -16.60 1.57
N GLY A 481 42.14 -15.31 1.79
CA GLY A 481 41.94 -14.29 0.76
C GLY A 481 40.49 -14.11 0.33
N LEU A 482 39.52 -14.82 0.92
CA LEU A 482 38.11 -14.78 0.54
C LEU A 482 37.23 -14.28 1.71
N GLY A 483 36.28 -13.40 1.38
CA GLY A 483 35.30 -12.88 2.34
C GLY A 483 34.32 -13.93 2.83
N ASP A 484 33.96 -13.82 4.11
CA ASP A 484 33.10 -14.77 4.81
C ASP A 484 31.67 -14.23 4.99
N ALA A 485 30.78 -15.08 5.53
CA ALA A 485 29.42 -14.70 5.90
C ALA A 485 29.06 -15.14 7.32
N ALA A 486 28.33 -14.29 8.03
CA ALA A 486 27.67 -14.65 9.28
C ALA A 486 26.15 -14.74 9.09
N VAL A 487 25.54 -15.75 9.70
CA VAL A 487 24.09 -15.94 9.72
C VAL A 487 23.62 -16.17 11.16
N GLY A 488 22.65 -15.38 11.59
CA GLY A 488 22.05 -15.47 12.92
C GLY A 488 20.83 -16.40 12.98
N ALA A 489 20.72 -17.11 14.10
CA ALA A 489 19.57 -17.94 14.47
C ALA A 489 19.11 -17.58 15.89
N PRO A 490 18.40 -16.45 16.07
CA PRO A 490 18.19 -15.83 17.38
C PRO A 490 17.30 -16.62 18.33
N LEU A 491 16.49 -17.55 17.82
CA LEU A 491 15.57 -18.34 18.65
C LEU A 491 16.15 -19.71 19.01
N GLU A 492 17.34 -20.04 18.51
CA GLU A 492 17.98 -21.33 18.77
C GLU A 492 18.33 -21.53 20.25
N GLY A 493 18.40 -22.79 20.66
CA GLY A 493 18.76 -23.16 22.03
C GLY A 493 17.78 -22.66 23.09
N GLY A 494 16.50 -22.51 22.73
CA GLY A 494 15.47 -21.98 23.62
C GLY A 494 15.58 -20.47 23.80
N HIS A 495 15.66 -19.72 22.70
CA HIS A 495 15.82 -18.25 22.68
C HIS A 495 17.17 -17.73 23.21
N ARG A 496 18.19 -18.57 23.34
CA ARG A 496 19.56 -18.12 23.65
C ARG A 496 20.26 -17.52 22.43
N GLY A 497 19.86 -17.97 21.25
CA GLY A 497 20.42 -17.54 19.98
C GLY A 497 21.72 -18.25 19.63
N ALA A 498 21.98 -18.36 18.33
CA ALA A 498 23.23 -18.88 17.78
C ALA A 498 23.69 -18.01 16.60
N LEU A 499 25.00 -18.06 16.33
CA LEU A 499 25.65 -17.41 15.21
C LEU A 499 26.45 -18.46 14.44
N TYR A 500 26.26 -18.48 13.13
CA TYR A 500 26.91 -19.41 12.22
C TYR A 500 27.81 -18.65 11.27
N VAL A 501 29.07 -19.08 11.15
CA VAL A 501 30.05 -18.53 10.20
C VAL A 501 30.22 -19.49 9.03
N PHE A 502 30.15 -18.98 7.81
CA PHE A 502 30.33 -19.70 6.57
C PHE A 502 31.52 -19.10 5.81
N HIS A 503 32.52 -19.93 5.51
CA HIS A 503 33.71 -19.43 4.82
C HIS A 503 33.48 -19.20 3.32
N GLY A 504 34.23 -18.23 2.80
CA GLY A 504 34.39 -17.99 1.38
C GLY A 504 34.87 -19.22 0.61
N ALA A 505 34.47 -19.30 -0.66
CA ALA A 505 35.06 -20.19 -1.66
C ALA A 505 35.07 -19.47 -3.02
N PRO A 506 35.91 -19.85 -4.00
CA PRO A 506 35.99 -19.13 -5.27
C PRO A 506 34.62 -18.91 -5.93
N GLY A 507 34.15 -17.66 -5.94
CA GLY A 507 32.84 -17.24 -6.48
C GLY A 507 31.60 -17.75 -5.74
N THR A 508 31.72 -18.23 -4.49
CA THR A 508 30.60 -18.76 -3.69
C THR A 508 30.91 -18.77 -2.17
N LEU A 509 30.01 -19.32 -1.35
CA LEU A 509 30.31 -19.70 0.04
C LEU A 509 30.27 -21.22 0.18
N LEU A 510 31.01 -21.75 1.16
CA LEU A 510 30.89 -23.13 1.59
C LEU A 510 29.55 -23.35 2.32
N PRO A 511 28.80 -24.42 2.01
CA PRO A 511 27.49 -24.66 2.62
C PRO A 511 27.58 -25.15 4.08
N GLN A 512 28.77 -25.60 4.53
CA GLN A 512 29.00 -26.07 5.88
C GLN A 512 29.60 -24.96 6.73
N TYR A 513 28.97 -24.68 7.87
CA TYR A 513 29.43 -23.68 8.83
C TYR A 513 30.68 -24.15 9.61
N LYS A 514 31.40 -23.21 10.22
CA LYS A 514 32.70 -23.42 10.89
C LYS A 514 32.74 -22.91 12.33
N GLN A 515 31.57 -22.89 12.97
CA GLN A 515 31.26 -22.33 14.30
C GLN A 515 32.40 -22.39 15.32
#